data_AF-A0A0J6S265-F1
#
_entry.id   AF-A0A0J6S265-F1
#
_cell.length_a   1.000
_cell.length_b   1.000
_cell.length_c   1.000
_cell.angle_alpha   90.00
_cell.angle_beta   90.00
_cell.angle_gamma   90.00
#
_symmetry.space_group_name_H-M   'P 1'
#
loop_
_entity.id
_entity.type
_entity.pdbx_description
1 polymer ?
#
loop_
_entity_poly.entity_id
_entity_poly.type
_entity_poly.pdbx_seq_one_letter_code
_entity_poly.pdbx_strand_id
1 'polypeptide(L)'
;FNDIDLCLRIRAAGFRIIWTPQASLYHLESASRGHEDNPEKQKRFADDKMRMMQRWRSAIVDDPFFNPNLALTSTACLPAFPPRTDLSWYL
;
A
#
# COMPACT_ATOMS: atom_id res chain seq x y z
N PHE A 1 2.60 -7.05 3.22
CA PHE A 1 1.26 -6.60 3.63
C PHE A 1 1.24 -6.17 5.09
N ASN A 2 1.85 -6.91 6.02
CA ASN A 2 1.84 -6.57 7.45
C ASN A 2 2.41 -5.17 7.75
N ASP A 3 3.48 -4.80 7.05
CA ASP A 3 4.09 -3.48 7.03
C ASP A 3 3.09 -2.38 6.64
N ILE A 4 2.36 -2.58 5.53
CA ILE A 4 1.35 -1.64 5.05
C ILE A 4 0.19 -1.53 6.06
N ASP A 5 -0.31 -2.64 6.60
CA ASP A 5 -1.41 -2.66 7.58
C ASP A 5 -1.01 -1.91 8.85
N LEU A 6 0.21 -2.15 9.36
CA LEU A 6 0.76 -1.45 10.50
C LEU A 6 0.80 0.07 10.25
N CYS A 7 1.33 0.50 9.12
CA CYS A 7 1.41 1.92 8.77
C CYS A 7 0.02 2.57 8.70
N LEU A 8 -0.95 1.90 8.08
CA LEU A 8 -2.32 2.40 7.98
C LEU A 8 -3.02 2.44 9.34
N ARG A 9 -2.80 1.46 10.22
CA ARG A 9 -3.31 1.47 11.61
C ARG A 9 -2.73 2.61 12.43
N ILE A 10 -1.42 2.86 12.35
CA ILE A 10 -0.74 3.96 13.04
C ILE A 10 -1.32 5.30 12.59
N ARG A 11 -1.48 5.49 11.27
CA ARG A 11 -2.12 6.69 10.70
C ARG A 11 -3.58 6.84 11.15
N ALA A 12 -4.36 5.77 11.12
CA ALA A 12 -5.75 5.79 11.56
C ALA A 12 -5.91 6.12 13.06
N ALA A 13 -4.90 5.79 13.87
CA ALA A 13 -4.83 6.17 15.29
C ALA A 13 -4.33 7.61 15.51
N GLY A 14 -4.13 8.40 14.45
CA GLY A 14 -3.73 9.82 14.54
C GLY A 14 -2.22 10.06 14.69
N PHE A 15 -1.40 9.00 14.60
CA PHE A 15 0.05 9.12 14.70
C PHE A 15 0.70 9.37 13.34
N ARG A 16 1.92 9.92 13.38
CA ARG A 16 2.79 10.10 12.21
C ARG A 16 3.88 9.05 12.17
N ILE A 17 4.25 8.64 10.96
CA ILE A 17 5.36 7.72 10.71
C ILE A 17 6.52 8.56 10.20
N ILE A 18 7.62 8.60 10.97
CA ILE A 18 8.78 9.44 10.68
C ILE A 18 9.98 8.54 10.41
N TRP A 19 10.63 8.76 9.29
CA TRP A 19 11.93 8.17 9.00
C TRP A 19 13.05 9.06 9.56
N THR A 20 14.12 8.44 10.07
CA THR A 20 15.31 9.15 10.55
C THR A 20 16.58 8.48 10.03
N PRO A 21 17.56 9.23 9.50
CA PRO A 21 18.84 8.69 9.06
C PRO A 21 19.73 8.26 10.24
N GLN A 22 19.38 8.62 11.48
CA GLN A 22 20.18 8.34 12.67
C GLN A 22 20.01 6.91 13.19
N ALA A 23 19.03 6.17 12.67
CA ALA A 23 18.77 4.78 13.04
C ALA A 23 19.10 3.84 11.87
N SER A 24 19.95 2.86 12.12
CA SER A 24 20.32 1.81 11.16
C SER A 24 19.90 0.45 11.72
N LEU A 25 19.10 -0.28 10.95
CA LEU A 25 18.60 -1.60 11.30
C LEU A 25 18.93 -2.59 10.18
N TYR A 26 19.26 -3.82 10.55
CA TYR A 26 19.42 -4.91 9.59
C TYR A 26 18.07 -5.58 9.33
N HIS A 27 17.67 -5.65 8.07
CA HIS A 27 16.50 -6.39 7.65
C HIS A 27 16.92 -7.69 6.96
N LEU A 28 16.69 -8.82 7.64
CA LEU A 28 16.88 -10.15 7.06
C LEU A 28 15.59 -10.54 6.34
N GLU A 29 15.54 -10.19 5.06
CA GLU A 29 14.35 -10.40 4.23
C GLU A 29 13.92 -11.88 4.22
N SER A 30 12.62 -12.10 4.36
CA SER A 30 11.99 -13.44 4.29
C SER A 30 12.46 -14.46 5.35
N ALA A 31 13.20 -14.05 6.39
CA ALA A 31 13.78 -14.98 7.37
C ALA A 31 12.76 -15.86 8.12
N SER A 32 11.56 -15.33 8.40
CA SER A 32 10.52 -16.05 9.16
C SER A 32 9.51 -16.78 8.29
N ARG A 33 9.20 -16.25 7.08
CA ARG A 33 8.15 -16.80 6.19
C ARG A 33 8.71 -17.68 5.08
N GLY A 34 9.97 -17.49 4.69
CA GLY A 34 10.57 -18.11 3.50
C GLY A 34 9.89 -17.67 2.19
N HIS A 35 10.17 -18.38 1.12
CA HIS A 35 9.57 -18.12 -0.19
C HIS A 35 8.13 -18.65 -0.27
N GLU A 36 7.35 -18.06 -1.18
CA GLU A 36 5.96 -18.46 -1.47
C GLU A 36 5.94 -19.64 -2.45
N ASP A 37 6.46 -20.78 -2.00
CA ASP A 37 6.85 -21.94 -2.82
C ASP A 37 5.85 -23.10 -2.81
N ASN A 38 4.81 -23.03 -1.98
CA ASN A 38 3.81 -24.11 -1.86
C ASN A 38 2.35 -23.59 -1.91
N PRO A 39 1.37 -24.47 -2.21
CA PRO A 39 -0.03 -24.08 -2.35
C PRO A 39 -0.64 -23.44 -1.09
N GLU A 40 -0.27 -23.91 0.10
CA GLU A 40 -0.79 -23.39 1.36
C GLU A 40 -0.34 -21.94 1.61
N LYS A 41 0.93 -21.67 1.33
CA LYS A 41 1.53 -20.33 1.39
C LYS A 41 0.83 -19.43 0.37
N GLN A 42 0.76 -19.83 -0.90
CA GLN A 42 0.09 -19.06 -1.95
C GLN A 42 -1.37 -18.73 -1.59
N LYS A 43 -2.11 -19.69 -1.02
CA LYS A 43 -3.47 -19.46 -0.51
C LYS A 43 -3.49 -18.40 0.59
N ARG A 44 -2.61 -18.53 1.59
CA ARG A 44 -2.46 -17.52 2.65
C ARG A 44 -2.13 -16.14 2.08
N PHE A 45 -1.25 -16.05 1.09
CA PHE A 45 -0.93 -14.77 0.43
C PHE A 45 -2.16 -14.14 -0.23
N ALA A 46 -2.97 -14.95 -0.92
CA ALA A 46 -4.24 -14.51 -1.51
C ALA A 46 -5.23 -14.03 -0.43
N ASP A 47 -5.35 -14.77 0.67
CA ASP A 47 -6.19 -14.40 1.81
C ASP A 47 -5.72 -13.09 2.47
N ASP A 48 -4.41 -12.92 2.67
CA ASP A 48 -3.82 -11.70 3.22
C ASP A 48 -4.11 -10.49 2.32
N LYS A 49 -4.00 -10.67 0.99
CA LYS A 49 -4.37 -9.64 0.00
C LYS A 49 -5.85 -9.29 0.10
N MET A 50 -6.73 -10.29 0.24
CA MET A 50 -8.17 -10.07 0.37
C MET A 50 -8.48 -9.29 1.66
N ARG A 51 -7.89 -9.66 2.80
CA ARG A 51 -8.07 -8.94 4.08
C ARG A 51 -7.60 -7.49 3.99
N MET A 52 -6.44 -7.24 3.36
CA MET A 52 -5.92 -5.90 3.13
C MET A 52 -6.92 -5.05 2.35
N MET A 53 -7.43 -5.58 1.23
CA MET A 53 -8.40 -4.87 0.40
C MET A 53 -9.73 -4.66 1.12
N GLN A 54 -10.24 -5.66 1.85
CA GLN A 54 -11.49 -5.52 2.61
C GLN A 54 -11.38 -4.41 3.67
N ARG A 55 -10.25 -4.32 4.36
CA ARG A 55 -10.05 -3.37 5.46
C ARG A 55 -9.67 -1.97 4.98
N TRP A 56 -8.84 -1.87 3.96
CA TRP A 56 -8.13 -0.62 3.61
C TRP A 56 -8.35 -0.13 2.18
N ARG A 57 -9.30 -0.69 1.43
CA ARG A 57 -9.57 -0.27 0.04
C ARG A 57 -9.68 1.24 -0.12
N SER A 58 -10.43 1.92 0.75
CA SER A 58 -10.60 3.38 0.68
C SER A 58 -9.28 4.12 0.82
N ALA A 59 -8.47 3.77 1.83
CA ALA A 59 -7.17 4.39 2.07
C ALA A 59 -6.15 4.11 0.97
N ILE A 60 -6.24 2.96 0.29
CA ILE A 60 -5.38 2.60 -0.84
C ILE A 60 -5.80 3.34 -2.12
N VAL A 61 -7.11 3.46 -2.36
CA VAL A 61 -7.65 4.13 -3.56
C VAL A 61 -7.47 5.66 -3.47
N ASP A 62 -7.64 6.24 -2.28
CA ASP A 62 -7.44 7.67 -2.02
C ASP A 62 -6.15 7.91 -1.21
N ASP A 63 -5.05 7.31 -1.65
CA ASP A 63 -3.75 7.59 -1.04
C ASP A 63 -3.34 9.05 -1.30
N PRO A 64 -3.21 9.90 -0.26
CA PRO A 64 -2.84 11.31 -0.41
C PRO A 64 -1.43 11.52 -0.98
N PHE A 65 -0.59 10.49 -0.96
CA PHE A 65 0.78 10.57 -1.48
C PHE A 65 0.91 10.04 -2.91
N PHE A 66 -0.15 9.47 -3.48
CA PHE A 66 -0.17 9.03 -4.87
C PHE A 66 -0.76 10.12 -5.76
N ASN A 67 -0.14 10.40 -6.91
CA ASN A 67 -0.65 11.43 -7.83
C ASN A 67 -2.05 11.03 -8.34
N PRO A 68 -3.10 11.84 -8.09
CA PRO A 68 -4.46 11.49 -8.48
C PRO A 68 -4.65 11.40 -10.01
N ASN A 69 -3.77 12.03 -10.79
CA ASN A 69 -3.82 11.99 -12.25
C ASN A 69 -3.27 10.69 -12.85
N LEU A 70 -2.72 9.79 -12.03
CA LEU A 70 -2.14 8.52 -12.49
C LEU A 70 -3.08 7.33 -12.23
N ALA A 71 -3.01 6.35 -13.13
CA ALA A 71 -3.77 5.11 -13.06
C ALA A 71 -3.29 4.22 -11.90
N LEU A 72 -4.23 3.71 -11.08
CA LEU A 72 -3.94 2.76 -9.99
C LEU A 72 -3.63 1.33 -10.48
N THR A 73 -3.87 1.05 -11.76
CA THR A 73 -3.80 -0.29 -12.35
C THR A 73 -2.50 -0.56 -13.11
N SER A 74 -1.60 0.42 -13.18
CA SER A 74 -0.36 0.32 -13.93
C SER A 74 0.82 0.88 -13.14
N THR A 75 1.96 0.20 -13.22
CA THR A 75 3.24 0.68 -12.67
C THR A 75 3.98 1.60 -13.64
N ALA A 76 3.51 1.73 -14.89
CA ALA A 76 4.15 2.56 -15.92
C ALA A 76 3.81 4.06 -15.80
N CYS A 77 3.29 4.50 -14.65
CA CYS A 77 2.89 5.89 -14.39
C CYS A 77 2.02 6.50 -15.51
N LEU A 78 1.05 5.73 -15.99
CA LEU A 78 0.14 6.15 -17.05
C LEU A 78 -0.93 7.11 -16.50
N PRO A 79 -1.43 8.06 -17.31
CA PRO A 79 -2.59 8.87 -16.96
C PRO A 79 -3.80 8.00 -16.58
N ALA A 80 -4.54 8.42 -15.56
CA ALA A 80 -5.80 7.78 -15.20
C ALA A 80 -6.86 7.98 -16.30
N PHE A 81 -7.54 6.90 -16.69
CA PHE A 81 -8.69 6.97 -17.59
C PHE A 81 -9.83 6.06 -17.09
N PRO A 82 -11.03 6.60 -16.79
CA PRO A 82 -11.34 8.02 -16.72
C PRO A 82 -10.51 8.76 -15.64
N PRO A 83 -10.41 10.10 -15.69
CA PRO A 83 -9.77 10.89 -14.63
C PRO A 83 -10.35 10.55 -13.24
N ARG A 84 -9.50 10.48 -12.22
CA ARG A 84 -9.90 10.15 -10.84
C ARG A 84 -10.30 11.37 -10.02
N THR A 85 -9.89 12.56 -10.44
CA THR A 85 -10.28 13.85 -9.87
C THR A 85 -10.90 14.70 -10.95
N ASP A 86 -11.75 15.64 -10.54
CA ASP A 86 -12.32 16.61 -11.46
C ASP A 86 -11.22 17.51 -12.05
N LEU A 87 -11.39 17.88 -13.32
CA LEU A 87 -10.55 18.84 -14.03
C LEU A 87 -11.07 20.25 -13.74
N SER A 88 -11.23 20.61 -12.47
CA SER A 88 -11.61 21.97 -12.08
C SER A 88 -10.37 22.86 -12.05
N TRP A 89 -9.86 23.21 -13.22
CA TRP A 89 -8.77 24.19 -13.38
C TRP A 89 -9.28 25.65 -13.33
N TYR A 90 -10.56 25.85 -12.99
CA TYR A 90 -11.24 27.15 -12.88
C TYR A 90 -11.95 27.32 -11.53
N LEU A 91 -11.21 27.46 -10.43
CA LEU A 91 -11.69 28.14 -9.22
C LEU A 91 -10.51 28.87 -8.56
#